data_AF-A0A0G1XKD2-F1
#
_entry.id   AF-A0A0G1XKD2-F1
#
_cell.length_a   1.000
_cell.length_b   1.000
_cell.length_c   1.000
_cell.angle_alpha   90.00
_cell.angle_beta   90.00
_cell.angle_gamma   90.00
#
_symmetry.space_group_name_H-M   'P 1'
#
loop_
_entity.id
_entity.type
_entity.pdbx_description
1 polymer ?
#
loop_
_entity_poly.entity_id
_entity_poly.type
_entity_poly.pdbx_seq_one_letter_code
_entity_poly.pdbx_strand_id
1 'polypeptide(L)'
;MGQAISGHDDESGGEDAVLFFEENIPHVCYYTAMPVTKGAIRKQRADRRRAAINLRVKKTFKEAVLAVRKHPGIKNLTAVYRRLDRAAKTHVIHKKKIKRQG
;
A
#
# COMPACT_ATOMS: atom_id res chain seq x y z
N MET A 1 10.85 32.08 26.10
CA MET A 1 10.80 32.31 24.65
C MET A 1 10.11 31.11 24.01
N GLY A 2 9.26 31.37 23.02
CA GLY A 2 8.07 30.60 22.65
C GLY A 2 8.22 29.09 22.46
N GLN A 3 7.28 28.36 23.07
CA GLN A 3 6.79 27.08 22.55
C GLN A 3 5.63 27.39 21.60
N ALA A 4 5.55 26.70 20.46
CA ALA A 4 4.37 26.68 19.61
C ALA A 4 4.12 25.27 19.09
N ILE A 5 3.15 24.62 19.72
CA ILE A 5 2.35 23.52 19.19
C ILE A 5 1.27 24.13 18.28
N SER A 6 1.03 23.57 17.10
CA SER A 6 -0.15 23.87 16.31
C SER A 6 -0.77 22.58 15.79
N GLY A 7 -1.93 22.22 16.38
CA GLY A 7 -2.98 21.44 15.71
C GLY A 7 -3.49 22.21 14.49
N HIS A 8 -3.89 21.53 13.42
CA HIS A 8 -5.23 20.94 13.20
C HIS A 8 -6.25 22.03 12.87
N ASP A 9 -6.42 22.28 11.57
CA ASP A 9 -7.65 22.83 10.99
C ASP A 9 -7.90 22.10 9.66
N ASP A 10 -8.96 21.30 9.64
CA ASP A 10 -9.62 20.81 8.45
C ASP A 10 -10.45 21.96 7.86
N GLU A 11 -10.23 22.34 6.60
CA GLU A 11 -11.23 23.08 5.83
C GLU A 11 -11.52 22.35 4.52
N SER A 12 -12.65 21.65 4.55
CA SER A 12 -13.44 21.26 3.40
C SER A 12 -14.03 22.49 2.71
N GLY A 13 -13.94 22.55 1.38
CA GLY A 13 -14.70 23.54 0.60
C GLY A 13 -14.36 23.44 -0.87
N GLY A 14 -15.09 22.60 -1.59
CA GLY A 14 -15.11 22.67 -3.04
C GLY A 14 -15.98 23.84 -3.45
N GLU A 15 -15.51 24.64 -4.40
CA GLU A 15 -16.40 25.48 -5.20
C GLU A 15 -15.96 25.42 -6.66
N ASP A 16 -16.90 24.95 -7.47
CA ASP A 16 -16.93 25.06 -8.90
C ASP A 16 -16.89 26.54 -9.31
N ALA A 17 -15.88 26.93 -10.09
CA ALA A 17 -15.92 28.16 -10.86
C ALA A 17 -15.35 27.88 -12.25
N VAL A 18 -16.20 27.28 -13.08
CA VAL A 18 -16.17 27.56 -14.52
C VAL A 18 -16.68 28.99 -14.67
N LEU A 19 -15.96 29.85 -15.40
CA LEU A 19 -16.45 30.83 -16.39
C LEU A 19 -15.52 32.07 -16.53
N PHE A 20 -15.11 32.30 -17.79
CA PHE A 20 -14.88 33.59 -18.47
C PHE A 20 -13.73 34.52 -18.03
N PHE A 21 -12.76 34.74 -18.92
CA PHE A 21 -12.57 36.03 -19.62
C PHE A 21 -11.52 35.86 -20.74
N GLU A 22 -11.87 36.27 -21.97
CA GLU A 22 -10.91 36.42 -23.06
C GLU A 22 -9.98 37.58 -22.75
N GLU A 23 -8.83 37.29 -22.14
CA GLU A 23 -7.67 38.16 -22.21
C GLU A 23 -6.48 37.35 -22.70
N ASN A 24 -5.99 37.76 -23.87
CA ASN A 24 -4.84 37.25 -24.57
C ASN A 24 -3.55 37.53 -23.75
N ILE A 25 -3.31 36.71 -22.73
CA ILE A 25 -2.06 36.68 -21.99
C ILE A 25 -1.27 35.46 -22.50
N PRO A 26 -0.13 35.63 -23.21
CA PRO A 26 0.73 34.52 -23.60
C PRO A 26 1.54 34.03 -22.38
N HIS A 27 0.84 33.35 -21.47
CA HIS A 27 1.37 32.46 -20.44
C HIS A 27 0.52 31.19 -20.62
N VAL A 28 1.00 29.99 -20.92
CA VAL A 28 2.02 29.21 -20.20
C VAL A 28 2.43 28.03 -21.10
N CYS A 29 3.62 28.04 -21.69
CA CYS A 29 4.18 26.89 -22.39
C CYS A 29 4.95 25.94 -21.45
N TYR A 30 4.45 25.60 -20.26
CA TYR A 30 5.09 24.61 -19.37
C TYR A 30 4.19 24.24 -18.16
N TYR A 31 3.25 23.30 -18.31
CA TYR A 31 2.82 22.35 -17.25
C TYR A 31 1.72 21.35 -17.68
N THR A 32 1.26 21.35 -18.93
CA THR A 32 0.15 20.51 -19.41
C THR A 32 0.56 19.19 -20.10
N ALA A 33 1.87 18.90 -20.22
CA ALA A 33 2.37 17.95 -21.22
C ALA A 33 2.47 16.46 -20.81
N MET A 34 2.08 16.05 -19.59
CA MET A 34 1.96 14.61 -19.29
C MET A 34 0.84 14.32 -18.27
N PRO A 35 -0.40 14.10 -18.72
CA PRO A 35 -1.51 13.78 -17.82
C PRO A 35 -1.35 12.38 -17.23
N VAL A 36 -1.76 12.21 -15.97
CA VAL A 36 -1.86 10.87 -15.35
C VAL A 36 -2.85 10.06 -16.17
N THR A 37 -2.34 9.07 -16.90
CA THR A 37 -3.18 8.27 -17.79
C THR A 37 -4.23 7.50 -16.99
N LYS A 38 -5.41 7.27 -17.57
CA LYS A 38 -6.45 6.43 -16.96
C LYS A 38 -5.89 5.04 -16.59
N GLY A 39 -4.93 4.52 -17.36
CA GLY A 39 -4.19 3.29 -17.06
C GLY A 39 -3.37 3.37 -15.78
N ALA A 40 -2.63 4.46 -15.55
CA ALA A 40 -1.85 4.68 -14.34
C ALA A 40 -2.76 4.71 -13.09
N ILE A 41 -3.89 5.41 -13.14
CA ILE A 41 -4.86 5.47 -12.03
C ILE A 41 -5.42 4.08 -11.72
N ARG A 42 -5.81 3.31 -12.75
CA ARG A 42 -6.33 1.93 -12.60
C ARG A 42 -5.28 1.01 -11.98
N LYS A 43 -4.03 1.12 -12.42
CA LYS A 43 -2.91 0.34 -11.88
C LYS A 43 -2.64 0.69 -10.42
N GLN A 44 -2.60 1.98 -10.07
CA GLN A 44 -2.42 2.44 -8.69
C GLN A 44 -3.48 1.84 -7.75
N ARG A 45 -4.76 1.82 -8.15
CA ARG A 45 -5.84 1.22 -7.37
C ARG A 45 -5.67 -0.31 -7.23
N ALA A 46 -5.26 -0.99 -8.29
CA ALA A 46 -5.00 -2.43 -8.25
C ALA A 46 -3.83 -2.77 -7.33
N ASP A 47 -2.74 -2.01 -7.42
CA ASP A 47 -1.53 -2.22 -6.61
C ASP A 47 -1.79 -1.93 -5.14
N ARG A 48 -2.56 -0.87 -4.81
CA ARG A 48 -2.99 -0.59 -3.43
C ARG A 48 -3.77 -1.76 -2.83
N ARG A 49 -4.72 -2.34 -3.58
CA ARG A 49 -5.49 -3.52 -3.14
C ARG A 49 -4.60 -4.74 -2.93
N ARG A 50 -3.73 -5.04 -3.89
CA ARG A 50 -2.78 -6.17 -3.80
C ARG A 50 -1.79 -6.00 -2.64
N ALA A 51 -1.29 -4.78 -2.43
CA ALA A 51 -0.38 -4.47 -1.34
C ALA A 51 -1.01 -4.74 0.04
N ALA A 52 -2.25 -4.32 0.26
CA ALA A 52 -2.97 -4.57 1.51
C ALA A 52 -3.11 -6.08 1.80
N ILE A 53 -3.47 -6.87 0.79
CA ILE A 53 -3.62 -8.33 0.91
C ILE A 53 -2.26 -8.98 1.18
N ASN A 54 -1.24 -8.64 0.39
CA ASN A 54 0.11 -9.20 0.52
C ASN A 54 0.72 -8.89 1.89
N LEU A 55 0.45 -7.70 2.44
CA LEU A 55 0.91 -7.28 3.75
C LEU A 55 0.26 -8.11 4.86
N ARG A 56 -1.04 -8.42 4.77
CA ARG A 56 -1.74 -9.32 5.72
C ARG A 56 -1.15 -10.73 5.71
N VAL A 57 -0.89 -11.29 4.53
CA VAL A 57 -0.27 -12.62 4.38
C VAL A 57 1.14 -12.63 4.98
N LYS A 58 1.95 -11.59 4.74
CA LYS A 58 3.30 -11.48 5.32
C LYS A 58 3.29 -11.34 6.84
N LYS A 59 2.37 -10.53 7.39
CA LYS A 59 2.23 -10.33 8.85
C LYS A 59 1.86 -11.63 9.56
N THR A 60 0.80 -12.30 9.09
CA THR A 60 0.32 -13.55 9.69
C THR A 60 1.37 -14.67 9.63
N PHE A 61 2.15 -14.74 8.55
CA PHE A 61 3.29 -15.67 8.46
C PHE A 61 4.39 -15.32 9.47
N LYS A 62 4.79 -14.04 9.56
CA LYS A 62 5.80 -13.58 10.52
C LYS A 62 5.40 -13.85 11.96
N GLU A 63 4.14 -13.59 12.31
CA GLU A 63 3.57 -13.87 13.63
C GLU A 63 3.61 -15.37 13.97
N ALA A 64 3.27 -16.22 13.01
CA ALA A 64 3.33 -17.68 13.19
C ALA A 64 4.77 -18.16 13.46
N VAL A 65 5.75 -17.64 12.70
CA VAL A 65 7.17 -17.96 12.92
C VAL A 65 7.65 -17.46 14.29
N LEU A 66 7.25 -16.25 14.69
CA LEU A 66 7.59 -15.72 16.02
C LEU A 66 6.97 -16.56 17.15
N ALA A 67 5.75 -17.06 16.97
CA ALA A 67 5.10 -17.94 17.94
C ALA A 67 5.88 -19.25 18.12
N VAL A 68 6.33 -19.89 17.04
CA VAL A 68 7.17 -21.09 17.09
C VAL A 68 8.52 -20.81 17.75
N ARG A 69 9.13 -19.63 17.49
CA ARG A 69 10.40 -19.24 18.12
C ARG A 69 10.29 -19.04 19.63
N LYS A 70 9.17 -18.49 20.12
CA LYS A 70 8.94 -18.27 21.55
C LYS A 70 8.57 -19.57 22.26
N HIS A 71 7.65 -20.32 21.68
CA HIS A 71 7.11 -21.55 22.24
C HIS A 71 7.09 -22.62 21.15
N PRO A 72 8.15 -23.45 21.06
CA PRO A 72 8.16 -24.55 20.12
C PRO A 72 7.10 -25.56 20.55
N GLY A 73 6.13 -25.80 19.67
CA GLY A 73 5.02 -26.71 19.93
C GLY A 73 4.42 -27.24 18.62
N ILE A 74 3.94 -28.47 18.64
CA ILE A 74 3.46 -29.19 17.45
C ILE A 74 2.33 -28.40 16.76
N LYS A 75 1.38 -27.88 17.54
CA LYS A 75 0.25 -27.07 17.04
C LYS A 75 0.73 -25.80 16.32
N ASN A 76 1.74 -25.13 16.86
CA ASN A 76 2.30 -23.90 16.28
C ASN A 76 3.06 -24.21 14.98
N LEU A 77 3.77 -25.33 14.96
CA LEU A 77 4.50 -25.82 13.79
C LEU A 77 3.54 -26.13 12.63
N THR A 78 2.47 -26.88 12.88
CA THR A 78 1.42 -27.15 11.89
C THR A 78 0.79 -25.85 11.34
N ALA A 79 0.59 -24.86 12.20
CA ALA A 79 0.03 -23.58 11.81
C ALA A 79 0.98 -22.74 10.93
N VAL A 80 2.30 -22.86 11.12
CA VAL A 80 3.31 -22.23 10.24
C VAL A 80 3.27 -22.87 8.85
N TYR A 81 3.32 -24.20 8.76
CA TYR A 81 3.27 -24.92 7.48
C TYR A 81 2.02 -24.59 6.67
N ARG A 82 0.84 -24.60 7.33
CA ARG A 82 -0.42 -24.23 6.69
C ARG A 82 -0.42 -22.82 6.11
N ARG A 83 0.19 -21.86 6.80
CA ARG A 83 0.28 -20.46 6.35
C ARG A 83 1.31 -20.29 5.24
N LEU A 84 2.42 -21.01 5.31
CA LEU A 84 3.48 -21.01 4.32
C LEU A 84 2.99 -21.58 2.96
N ASP A 85 2.23 -22.66 2.97
CA ASP A 85 1.64 -23.23 1.74
C ASP A 85 0.63 -22.29 1.07
N ARG A 86 -0.18 -21.58 1.87
CA ARG A 86 -1.10 -20.57 1.36
C ARG A 86 -0.35 -19.40 0.71
N ALA A 87 0.75 -18.96 1.31
CA ALA A 87 1.59 -17.91 0.76
C ALA A 87 2.32 -18.35 -0.52
N ALA A 88 2.62 -19.65 -0.67
CA ALA A 88 3.20 -20.24 -1.86
C ALA A 88 2.22 -20.24 -3.05
N LYS A 89 0.99 -20.69 -2.81
CA LYS A 89 -0.08 -20.74 -3.83
C LYS A 89 -0.43 -19.36 -4.37
N THR A 90 -0.40 -18.34 -3.51
CA THR A 90 -0.71 -16.94 -3.87
C THR A 90 0.51 -16.18 -4.40
N HIS A 91 1.66 -16.84 -4.55
CA HIS A 91 2.92 -16.25 -5.02
C HIS A 91 3.41 -15.03 -4.22
N VAL A 92 2.93 -14.85 -2.99
CA VAL A 92 3.38 -13.77 -2.09
C VAL A 92 4.81 -14.02 -1.60
N ILE A 93 5.17 -15.30 -1.43
CA ILE A 93 6.52 -15.76 -1.07
C ILE A 93 7.05 -16.63 -2.21
N HIS A 94 8.25 -16.34 -2.68
CA HIS A 94 8.88 -17.09 -3.77
C HIS A 94 9.26 -18.53 -3.36
N LYS A 95 9.20 -19.48 -4.31
CA LYS A 95 9.42 -20.93 -4.10
C LYS A 95 10.75 -21.26 -3.40
N LYS A 96 11.85 -20.62 -3.80
CA LYS A 96 13.17 -20.84 -3.13
C LYS A 96 13.17 -20.37 -1.68
N LYS A 97 12.44 -19.29 -1.37
CA LYS A 97 12.32 -18.77 0.00
C LYS A 97 11.48 -19.70 0.88
N ILE A 98 10.51 -20.39 0.30
CA ILE A 98 9.69 -21.41 0.97
C ILE A 98 10.52 -22.62 1.38
N LYS A 99 11.32 -23.19 0.46
CA LYS A 99 12.19 -24.35 0.75
C LYS A 99 13.18 -24.14 1.89
N ARG A 100 13.51 -22.88 2.21
CA ARG A 100 14.42 -22.51 3.31
C ARG A 100 13.69 -22.32 4.64
N GLN A 101 12.37 -22.20 4.63
CA GLN A 101 11.57 -21.80 5.79
C GLN A 101 10.55 -22.86 6.21
N GLY A 102 10.35 -23.89 5.39
CA GLY A 102 9.59 -25.10 5.72
C GLY A 102 10.55 -26.28 5.77
#